data_AF-A0AAN7S4N5-F1
#
_entry.id   AF-A0AAN7S4N5-F1
#
_cell.length_a   1.000
_cell.length_b   1.000
_cell.length_c   1.000
_cell.angle_alpha   90.00
_cell.angle_beta   90.00
_cell.angle_gamma   90.00
#
_symmetry.space_group_name_H-M   'P 1'
#
loop_
_entity.id
_entity.type
_entity.pdbx_description
1 polymer ?
#
loop_
_entity_poly.entity_id
_entity_poly.type
_entity_poly.pdbx_seq_one_letter_code
_entity_poly.pdbx_strand_id
1 'polypeptide(L)' 'MIATEHVSDMEQLGSFIYRLCSGKETYRLKRRSVRRRISRREAGNCHRIRHFENTFVVETVICKKS' A
#
# COMPACT_ATOMS: atom_id res chain seq x y z
N MET A 1 -0.79 -1.64 -1.50
CA MET A 1 -1.49 -2.32 -0.39
C MET A 1 -2.53 -3.24 -1.02
N ILE A 2 -3.01 -4.27 -0.33
CA ILE A 2 -4.07 -5.16 -0.82
C ILE A 2 -5.12 -5.25 0.29
N ALA A 3 -6.40 -5.10 -0.06
CA ALA A 3 -7.52 -5.38 0.83
C ALA A 3 -7.61 -6.90 1.05
N THR A 4 -7.60 -7.34 2.30
CA THR A 4 -7.57 -8.77 2.63
C THR A 4 -8.87 -9.23 3.26
N GLU A 5 -9.26 -8.62 4.37
CA GLU A 5 -10.35 -9.11 5.22
C GLU A 5 -11.31 -7.97 5.49
N HIS A 6 -12.62 -8.25 5.48
CA HIS A 6 -13.62 -7.28 5.91
C HIS A 6 -13.54 -7.11 7.44
N VAL A 7 -13.61 -5.88 7.91
CA VAL A 7 -13.62 -5.54 9.34
C VAL A 7 -15.07 -5.54 9.81
N SER A 8 -15.45 -6.58 10.54
CA SER A 8 -16.80 -6.74 11.11
C SER A 8 -17.00 -5.93 12.39
N ASP A 9 -15.95 -5.72 13.18
CA ASP A 9 -16.00 -5.00 14.45
C ASP A 9 -15.05 -3.79 14.41
N MET A 10 -15.64 -2.61 14.30
CA MET A 10 -14.93 -1.33 14.28
C MET A 10 -14.74 -0.74 15.68
N GLU A 11 -15.43 -1.23 16.71
CA GLU A 11 -15.31 -0.71 18.08
C GLU A 11 -13.90 -0.95 18.64
N GLN A 12 -13.29 -2.06 18.25
CA GLN A 12 -11.90 -2.40 18.58
C GLN A 12 -10.87 -1.42 18.01
N LEU A 13 -11.23 -0.61 17.01
CA LEU A 13 -10.36 0.40 16.41
C LEU A 13 -10.39 1.74 17.16
N GLY A 14 -11.21 1.83 18.21
CA GLY A 14 -11.37 3.03 19.03
C GLY A 14 -12.40 4.01 18.47
N SER A 15 -12.88 4.89 19.37
CA SER A 15 -14.03 5.76 19.12
C SER A 15 -13.85 6.72 17.93
N PHE A 16 -12.63 7.21 17.71
CA PHE A 16 -12.32 8.11 16.60
C PHE A 16 -12.46 7.40 15.25
N ILE A 17 -11.89 6.20 15.12
CA ILE A 17 -11.96 5.41 13.88
C ILE A 17 -13.37 4.89 13.65
N TYR A 18 -14.04 4.43 14.71
CA TYR A 18 -15.44 4.03 14.65
C TYR A 18 -16.33 5.14 14.08
N ARG A 19 -16.21 6.38 14.56
CA ARG A 19 -17.01 7.52 14.04
C ARG A 19 -16.76 7.80 12.56
N LEU A 20 -15.54 7.58 12.06
CA LEU A 20 -15.20 7.82 10.67
C LEU A 20 -15.66 6.72 9.71
N CYS A 21 -15.64 5.47 10.20
CA CYS A 21 -15.84 4.26 9.39
C CYS A 21 -17.21 3.61 9.58
N SER A 22 -17.96 3.97 10.64
CA SER A 22 -19.29 3.41 10.88
C SER A 22 -20.21 3.60 9.68
N GLY A 23 -20.90 2.53 9.28
CA GLY A 23 -21.77 2.49 8.12
C GLY A 23 -21.07 2.35 6.75
N LYS A 24 -19.74 2.17 6.72
CA LYS A 24 -18.97 1.97 5.48
C LYS A 24 -18.36 0.57 5.45
N GLU A 25 -18.28 -0.01 4.26
CA GLU A 25 -17.49 -1.23 4.06
C GLU A 25 -16.01 -0.92 4.39
N THR A 26 -15.47 -1.63 5.37
CA THR A 26 -14.13 -1.38 5.88
C THR A 26 -13.31 -2.65 5.73
N TYR A 27 -12.11 -2.53 5.16
CA TYR A 27 -11.25 -3.68 4.88
C TYR A 27 -9.86 -3.49 5.48
N ARG A 28 -9.29 -4.59 5.98
CA ARG A 28 -7.92 -4.63 6.45
C ARG A 28 -6.99 -4.54 5.26
N LEU A 29 -6.04 -3.59 5.32
CA LEU A 29 -5.01 -3.44 4.30
C LEU A 29 -3.74 -4.15 4.72
N LYS A 30 -3.26 -5.07 3.89
CA LYS A 30 -1.94 -5.68 4.04
C LYS A 30 -1.00 -5.10 3.00
N ARG A 31 0.25 -4.83 3.39
CA ARG A 31 1.29 -4.49 2.42
C ARG A 31 1.54 -5.73 1.55
N ARG A 32 1.38 -5.60 0.24
CA ARG A 32 1.86 -6.62 -0.70
C ARG A 32 3.36 -6.78 -0.40
N SER A 33 3.79 -7.99 -0.03
CA SER A 33 5.20 -8.28 0.08
C SER A 33 5.85 -7.85 -1.24
N VAL A 34 6.79 -6.91 -1.15
CA VAL A 34 7.45 -6.35 -2.33
C VAL A 34 8.07 -7.54 -3.06
N ARG A 35 7.61 -7.76 -4.29
CA ARG A 35 8.16 -8.78 -5.20
C ARG A 35 9.67 -8.58 -5.20
N ARG A 36 10.40 -9.68 -4.97
CA ARG A 36 11.86 -9.84 -4.85
C ARG A 36 12.66 -8.58 -5.16
N ARG A 37 13.48 -8.16 -4.17
CA ARG A 37 14.59 -7.20 -4.34
C ARG A 37 15.12 -7.31 -5.77
N ILE A 38 15.10 -6.22 -6.52
CA ILE A 38 15.83 -6.14 -7.79
C ILE A 38 17.22 -6.70 -7.50
N SER A 39 17.52 -7.86 -8.10
CA SER A 39 18.84 -8.45 -8.01
C SER A 39 19.77 -7.41 -8.60
N ARG A 40 20.63 -6.83 -7.75
CA ARG A 40 21.46 -5.65 -7.95
C ARG A 40 22.55 -5.83 -9.03
N ARG A 41 22.37 -6.79 -9.93
CA ARG A 41 23.27 -7.03 -11.06
C ARG A 41 22.84 -6.05 -12.17
N GLU A 42 23.55 -4.92 -12.20
CA GLU A 42 23.61 -3.95 -13.31
C GLU A 42 22.44 -2.98 -13.51
N ALA A 43 21.63 -2.71 -12.48
CA ALA A 43 20.72 -1.57 -12.54
C ALA A 43 21.48 -0.28 -12.18
N GLY A 44 21.76 0.56 -13.18
CA GLY A 44 22.31 1.92 -13.01
C GLY A 44 21.31 2.87 -12.34
N ASN A 45 21.59 4.19 -12.38
CA ASN A 45 20.80 5.25 -11.71
C ASN A 45 19.29 4.97 -11.72
N CYS A 46 18.74 4.61 -10.55
CA CYS A 46 17.33 4.35 -10.35
C CYS A 46 16.66 5.57 -9.73
N HIS A 47 15.47 5.91 -10.23
CA HIS A 47 14.63 6.97 -9.68
C HIS A 47 13.36 6.37 -9.09
N ARG A 48 12.97 6.90 -7.93
CA ARG A 48 11.74 6.51 -7.23
C ARG A 48 10.67 7.55 -7.54
N ILE A 49 9.52 7.11 -8.01
CA ILE A 49 8.37 7.96 -8.29
C ILE A 49 7.26 7.56 -7.34
N ARG A 50 6.80 8.50 -6.51
CA ARG A 50 5.60 8.34 -5.69
C ARG A 50 4.44 8.97 -6.46
N HIS A 51 3.41 8.18 -6.72
CA HIS A 51 2.23 8.60 -7.48
C HIS A 51 0.97 7.97 -6.88
N PHE A 52 -0.18 8.50 -7.25
CA PHE A 52 -1.47 7.93 -6.88
C PHE A 52 -1.98 7.10 -8.07
N GLU A 53 -2.12 5.79 -7.88
CA GLU A 53 -2.71 4.90 -8.91
C GLU A 53 -4.26 4.91 -8.83
N ASN A 54 -4.81 5.45 -7.74
CA ASN A 54 -6.22 5.76 -7.54
C ASN A 54 -6.38 6.60 -6.25
N THR A 55 -6.73 5.97 -5.12
CA THR A 55 -6.89 6.61 -3.79
C THR A 55 -5.71 6.39 -2.84
N PHE A 56 -4.66 5.68 -3.29
CA PHE A 56 -3.52 5.33 -2.45
C PHE A 56 -2.19 5.69 -3.12
N VAL A 57 -1.22 6.09 -2.29
CA VAL A 57 0.14 6.38 -2.73
C VAL A 57 0.87 5.07 -3.05
N VAL A 58 1.37 4.98 -4.28
CA VAL A 58 2.20 3.88 -4.79
C VAL A 58 3.59 4.41 -5.11
N GLU A 59 4.61 3.59 -4.82
CA GLU A 59 6.00 3.87 -5.20
C GLU A 59 6.41 2.96 -6.35
N THR A 60 6.77 3.56 -7.49
CA THR A 60 7.37 2.88 -8.64
C THR A 60 8.85 3.18 -8.68
N VAL A 61 9.68 2.16 -8.92
CA VAL A 61 11.12 2.31 -9.09
C VAL A 61 11.46 2.06 -10.56
N ILE A 62 12.01 3.08 -11.21
CA ILE A 62 12.47 3.01 -12.61
C ILE A 62 13.99 3.02 -12.58
N CYS A 63 14.61 1.97 -13.10
CA CYS A 63 16.07 1.86 -13.22
C CYS A 63 16.47 1.93 -14.69
N LYS A 64 17.47 2.75 -14.99
CA LYS A 64 18.09 2.77 -16.32
C LYS A 64 19.29 1.83 -16.32
N LYS A 65 19.44 1.03 -17.37
CA LYS A 65 20.69 0.32 -17.64
C LYS A 65 21.66 1.32 -18.27
N SER A 66 22.87 1.44 -17.71
CA SER A 66 23.97 2.22 -18.28
C SER A 66 24.59 1.49 -19.46
#